data_AF-A0A410K0I8-F1
#
_entry.id   AF-A0A410K0I8-F1
#
_cell.length_a   1.000
_cell.length_b   1.000
_cell.length_c   1.000
_cell.angle_alpha   90.00
_cell.angle_beta   90.00
_cell.angle_gamma   90.00
#
_symmetry.space_group_name_H-M   'P 1'
#
loop_
_entity.id
_entity.type
_entity.pdbx_description
1 polymer ?
#
loop_
_entity_poly.entity_id
_entity_poly.type
_entity_poly.pdbx_seq_one_letter_code
_entity_poly.pdbx_strand_id
1 'polypeptide(L)'
;MNAAAVPEKGFSLIELIFVIVVIGFLASFGYGMMNNAKNFSSERNTDAALNEVLLRASSEAAAARRMPTPSFFGEIKDGYGRNLRIMTADSADICSGSGGIPVTLCRNADCTEKEVFDGAAVFAVSAGEDGVFTTIADQTAVTVYPASQSNDDKTGWTGLNEIARHANCGEAFKIVTPQLPPVYSGSLYTAEIQSVPPAEKWCAESDPETAAMLNIRTDCSDESSYTEGSSLLISSFADVFSTPSVREVKAYALTGGRRASAVYAVPFYQAGFSPPQDHGFRLRTDNLSISNAEGGQGEGISPAEDENGDTTGFEVEGNPSAKSVCMWINNTFSLNEVFRMYYEVRTGYSDSDPLSTESSFGGYGLIVYPADQAGENMKCGLSGSSGLGYGGLSFDGLGFVLETDLYPDRNLDFSLYPSPNHLAVIPCAYPSGSKKICLGAHLSSVVPSCPDDSGCAEPDSSSVNWLEDKAVHPMRLEIHSGYADGACSSKSADGDYMLVKAWTDCKLCSELSYNYSGEKPSVSQCIPSGGGRMKSFRLGFTFGGETGSLLSFQNMLLSIR
;
A
#
# COMPACT_ATOMS: atom_id res chain seq x y z
N MET A 1 -62.84 -16.95 27.03
CA MET A 1 -61.42 -17.34 27.10
C MET A 1 -60.80 -16.49 28.20
N ASN A 2 -60.63 -17.05 29.40
CA ASN A 2 -60.00 -16.34 30.52
C ASN A 2 -58.52 -16.67 30.50
N ALA A 3 -57.69 -15.66 30.21
CA ALA A 3 -56.24 -15.76 30.42
C ALA A 3 -55.98 -15.79 31.93
N ALA A 4 -55.50 -16.93 32.44
CA ALA A 4 -55.00 -17.02 33.80
C ALA A 4 -53.67 -16.28 33.86
N ALA A 5 -53.61 -15.25 34.70
CA ALA A 5 -52.39 -14.51 35.00
C ALA A 5 -51.36 -15.46 35.64
N VAL A 6 -50.19 -15.56 35.03
CA VAL A 6 -49.02 -16.21 35.63
C VAL A 6 -48.54 -15.29 36.76
N PRO A 7 -48.37 -15.78 38.01
CA PRO A 7 -47.86 -14.95 39.09
C PRO A 7 -46.38 -14.64 38.83
N GLU A 8 -46.08 -13.37 38.59
CA GLU A 8 -44.71 -12.86 38.52
C GLU A 8 -44.05 -13.07 39.89
N LYS A 9 -43.25 -14.14 40.02
CA LYS A 9 -42.35 -14.31 41.15
C LYS A 9 -41.18 -13.35 40.97
N GLY A 10 -41.26 -12.17 41.60
CA GLY A 10 -40.13 -11.27 41.74
C GLY A 10 -39.01 -11.91 42.57
N PHE A 11 -37.76 -11.61 42.22
CA PHE A 11 -36.58 -12.03 42.98
C PHE A 11 -36.66 -11.50 44.42
N SER A 12 -36.33 -12.33 45.40
CA SER A 12 -36.12 -11.82 46.76
C SER A 12 -34.87 -10.95 46.80
N LEU A 13 -34.85 -9.94 47.69
CA LEU A 13 -33.71 -9.05 47.87
C LEU A 13 -32.39 -9.81 48.13
N ILE A 14 -32.48 -10.95 48.83
CA ILE A 14 -31.32 -11.80 49.15
C ILE A 14 -30.78 -12.50 47.90
N GLU A 15 -31.65 -13.01 47.02
CA GLU A 15 -31.23 -13.64 45.77
C GLU A 15 -30.57 -12.62 44.83
N LEU A 16 -31.10 -11.37 44.79
CA LEU A 16 -30.49 -10.30 44.00
C LEU A 16 -29.08 -9.95 44.51
N ILE A 17 -28.88 -9.88 45.82
CA ILE A 17 -27.56 -9.61 46.43
C ILE A 17 -26.58 -10.74 46.10
N PHE A 18 -27.00 -12.01 46.19
CA PHE A 18 -26.15 -13.15 45.83
C PHE A 18 -25.73 -13.11 44.36
N VAL A 19 -26.65 -12.80 43.45
CA VAL A 19 -26.35 -12.66 42.02
C VAL A 19 -25.33 -11.54 41.77
N ILE A 20 -25.50 -10.38 42.42
CA ILE A 20 -24.55 -9.25 42.29
C ILE A 20 -23.16 -9.63 42.81
N VAL A 21 -23.07 -10.34 43.94
CA VAL A 21 -21.78 -10.79 44.49
C VAL A 21 -21.08 -11.77 43.55
N VAL A 22 -21.80 -12.74 42.99
CA VAL A 22 -21.23 -13.70 42.03
C VAL A 22 -20.78 -13.00 40.75
N ILE A 23 -21.55 -12.04 40.23
CA ILE A 23 -21.17 -11.22 39.08
C ILE A 23 -19.90 -10.41 39.41
N GLY A 24 -19.81 -9.81 40.60
CA GLY A 24 -18.63 -9.08 41.05
C GLY A 24 -17.37 -9.97 41.09
N PHE A 25 -17.49 -11.17 41.65
CA PHE A 25 -16.39 -12.14 41.65
C PHE A 25 -15.98 -12.54 40.23
N LEU A 26 -16.92 -12.91 39.37
CA LEU A 26 -16.63 -13.31 37.99
C LEU A 26 -16.01 -12.16 37.18
N ALA A 27 -16.50 -10.93 37.35
CA ALA A 27 -15.93 -9.74 36.71
C ALA A 27 -14.49 -9.47 37.17
N SER A 28 -14.20 -9.62 38.47
CA SER A 28 -12.84 -9.44 38.99
C SER A 28 -11.85 -10.51 38.50
N PHE A 29 -12.28 -11.77 38.39
CA PHE A 29 -11.48 -12.83 37.78
C PHE A 29 -11.25 -12.59 36.28
N GLY A 30 -12.30 -12.20 35.55
CA GLY A 30 -12.21 -11.88 34.12
C GLY A 30 -11.26 -10.73 33.84
N TYR A 31 -11.34 -9.65 34.63
CA TYR A 31 -10.45 -8.51 34.53
C TYR A 31 -8.98 -8.88 34.80
N GLY A 32 -8.72 -9.69 35.84
CA GLY A 32 -7.36 -10.15 36.16
C GLY A 32 -6.73 -10.99 35.03
N MET A 33 -7.51 -11.89 34.41
CA MET A 33 -7.03 -12.68 33.28
C MET A 33 -6.78 -11.83 32.04
N MET A 34 -7.67 -10.87 31.73
CA MET A 34 -7.49 -9.95 30.62
C MET A 34 -6.25 -9.07 30.80
N ASN A 35 -5.99 -8.60 32.03
CA ASN A 35 -4.82 -7.78 32.32
C ASN A 35 -3.52 -8.58 32.15
N ASN A 36 -3.45 -9.81 32.66
CA ASN A 36 -2.29 -10.69 32.47
C ASN A 36 -2.05 -11.03 31.00
N ALA A 37 -3.12 -11.32 30.24
CA ALA A 37 -3.00 -11.59 28.80
C ALA A 37 -2.52 -10.36 28.02
N LYS A 38 -2.99 -9.17 28.41
CA LYS A 38 -2.52 -7.90 27.83
C LYS A 38 -1.04 -7.66 28.14
N ASN A 39 -0.59 -7.89 29.37
CA ASN A 39 0.81 -7.72 29.75
C ASN A 39 1.72 -8.72 29.02
N PHE A 40 1.35 -9.99 28.94
CA PHE A 40 2.10 -11.00 28.18
C PHE A 40 2.18 -10.66 26.68
N SER A 41 1.08 -10.19 26.09
CA SER A 41 1.07 -9.70 24.70
C SER A 41 1.98 -8.49 24.52
N SER A 42 1.94 -7.55 25.46
CA SER A 42 2.76 -6.33 25.44
C SER A 42 4.25 -6.66 25.57
N GLU A 43 4.62 -7.61 26.44
CA GLU A 43 6.00 -8.08 26.57
C GLU A 43 6.52 -8.70 25.27
N ARG A 44 5.71 -9.53 24.60
CA ARG A 44 6.08 -10.18 23.33
C ARG A 44 6.19 -9.17 22.18
N ASN A 45 5.28 -8.21 22.12
CA ASN A 45 5.34 -7.12 21.15
C ASN A 45 6.56 -6.21 21.39
N THR A 46 6.95 -6.03 22.65
CA THR A 46 8.18 -5.30 23.01
C THR A 46 9.43 -6.03 22.49
N ASP A 47 9.51 -7.35 22.66
CA ASP A 47 10.63 -8.14 22.12
C ASP A 47 10.68 -8.08 20.59
N ALA A 48 9.52 -8.10 19.93
CA ALA A 48 9.42 -7.94 18.48
C ALA A 48 9.90 -6.55 18.03
N ALA A 49 9.50 -5.48 18.72
CA ALA A 49 9.92 -4.12 18.43
C ALA A 49 11.44 -3.91 18.63
N LEU A 50 12.02 -4.49 19.68
CA LEU A 50 13.47 -4.46 19.90
C LEU A 50 14.22 -5.18 18.78
N ASN A 51 13.76 -6.38 18.40
CA ASN A 51 14.34 -7.13 17.28
C ASN A 51 14.21 -6.40 15.94
N GLU A 52 13.10 -5.70 15.72
CA GLU A 52 12.91 -4.85 14.55
C GLU A 52 13.99 -3.77 14.44
N VAL A 53 14.33 -3.09 15.54
CA VAL A 53 15.43 -2.10 15.55
C VAL A 53 16.74 -2.74 15.12
N LEU A 54 17.10 -3.89 15.68
CA LEU A 54 18.36 -4.57 15.39
C LEU A 54 18.44 -5.04 13.93
N LEU A 55 17.35 -5.59 13.41
CA LEU A 55 17.28 -6.06 12.03
C LEU A 55 17.29 -4.89 11.03
N ARG A 56 16.56 -3.80 11.31
CA ARG A 56 16.61 -2.56 10.51
C ARG A 56 18.02 -1.97 10.49
N ALA A 57 18.73 -2.01 11.61
CA ALA A 57 20.11 -1.54 11.70
C ALA A 57 21.05 -2.35 10.77
N SER A 58 20.94 -3.68 10.80
CA SER A 58 21.71 -4.56 9.91
C SER A 58 21.36 -4.35 8.43
N SER A 59 20.08 -4.07 8.13
CA SER A 59 19.62 -3.77 6.76
C SER A 59 20.20 -2.46 6.23
N GLU A 60 20.15 -1.36 7.01
CA GLU A 60 20.77 -0.08 6.62
C GLU A 60 22.28 -0.20 6.48
N ALA A 61 22.92 -0.93 7.38
CA ALA A 61 24.35 -1.21 7.30
C ALA A 61 24.72 -1.96 6.00
N ALA A 62 23.93 -2.97 5.62
CA ALA A 62 24.12 -3.70 4.37
C ALA A 62 23.90 -2.83 3.14
N ALA A 63 22.87 -1.98 3.14
CA ALA A 63 22.49 -1.16 2.00
C ALA A 63 23.37 0.08 1.81
N ALA A 64 23.59 0.84 2.88
CA ALA A 64 24.21 2.17 2.85
C ALA A 64 25.66 2.17 3.35
N ARG A 65 26.17 1.07 3.92
CA ARG A 65 27.52 0.94 4.51
C ARG A 65 27.89 2.04 5.52
N ARG A 66 26.88 2.66 6.13
CA ARG A 66 27.02 3.69 7.16
C ARG A 66 26.27 3.26 8.39
N MET A 67 26.67 3.78 9.55
CA MET A 67 25.88 3.56 10.74
C MET A 67 24.51 4.20 10.53
N PRO A 68 23.41 3.50 10.88
CA PRO A 68 22.12 4.13 10.88
C PRO A 68 22.15 5.31 11.85
N THR A 69 21.58 6.45 11.43
CA THR A 69 21.36 7.58 12.33
C THR A 69 20.13 7.32 13.18
N PRO A 70 19.98 7.89 14.40
CA PRO A 70 18.79 7.67 15.21
C PRO A 70 17.47 8.00 14.47
N SER A 71 17.49 9.01 13.58
CA SER A 71 16.35 9.38 12.74
C SER A 71 15.93 8.33 11.70
N PHE A 72 16.79 7.37 11.34
CA PHE A 72 16.48 6.30 10.38
C PHE A 72 15.36 5.39 10.90
N PHE A 73 15.31 5.18 12.21
CA PHE A 73 14.35 4.26 12.82
C PHE A 73 12.95 4.86 12.93
N GLY A 74 12.81 6.19 12.91
CA GLY A 74 11.54 6.87 13.19
C GLY A 74 11.05 6.60 14.63
N GLU A 75 9.74 6.69 14.82
CA GLU A 75 9.11 6.31 16.09
C GLU A 75 8.74 4.83 16.07
N ILE A 76 9.52 4.00 16.78
CA ILE A 76 9.18 2.59 17.02
C ILE A 76 8.60 2.48 18.42
N LYS A 77 7.41 1.86 18.52
CA LYS A 77 6.69 1.71 19.79
C LYS A 77 6.83 0.30 20.34
N ASP A 78 6.95 0.19 21.66
CA ASP A 78 6.86 -1.08 22.37
C ASP A 78 5.42 -1.59 22.49
N GLY A 79 5.24 -2.77 23.09
CA GLY A 79 3.92 -3.37 23.27
C GLY A 79 3.00 -2.61 24.22
N TYR A 80 3.52 -1.64 24.98
CA TYR A 80 2.76 -0.75 25.85
C TYR A 80 2.40 0.58 25.14
N GLY A 81 2.78 0.74 23.87
CA GLY A 81 2.49 1.92 23.05
C GLY A 81 3.44 3.09 23.27
N ARG A 82 4.60 2.86 23.89
CA ARG A 82 5.61 3.88 24.22
C ARG A 82 6.76 3.83 23.23
N ASN A 83 7.36 4.98 22.92
CA ASN A 83 8.49 5.04 22.00
C ASN A 83 9.74 4.39 22.62
N LEU A 84 10.38 3.51 21.87
CA LEU A 84 11.70 2.98 22.21
C LEU A 84 12.74 4.11 22.19
N ARG A 85 13.70 4.03 23.10
CA ARG A 85 14.90 4.87 23.04
C ARG A 85 15.99 4.11 22.28
N ILE A 86 16.40 4.66 21.15
CA ILE A 86 17.37 4.05 20.24
C ILE A 86 18.64 4.91 20.21
N MET A 87 19.79 4.25 20.26
CA MET A 87 21.12 4.86 20.18
C MET A 87 21.94 4.17 19.12
N THR A 88 22.74 4.95 18.41
CA THR A 88 23.61 4.44 17.36
C THR A 88 25.01 5.00 17.56
N ALA A 89 26.02 4.19 17.26
CA ALA A 89 27.40 4.64 17.35
C ALA A 89 27.65 5.76 16.33
N ASP A 90 28.40 6.78 16.74
CA ASP A 90 28.69 7.95 15.91
C ASP A 90 29.79 7.58 14.91
N SER A 91 29.40 7.16 13.70
CA SER A 91 30.35 6.87 12.62
C SER A 91 29.71 7.02 11.24
N ALA A 92 30.35 7.84 10.40
CA ALA A 92 29.98 7.97 9.00
C ALA A 92 30.36 6.75 8.14
N ASP A 93 31.30 5.91 8.60
CA ASP A 93 31.84 4.78 7.83
C ASP A 93 32.07 3.55 8.72
N ILE A 94 31.13 2.59 8.63
CA ILE A 94 31.16 1.29 9.32
C ILE A 94 32.46 0.53 9.02
N CYS A 95 33.03 0.72 7.83
CA CYS A 95 34.16 -0.05 7.33
C CYS A 95 35.52 0.50 7.78
N SER A 96 35.56 1.69 8.37
CA SER A 96 36.79 2.39 8.75
C SER A 96 37.23 2.14 10.20
N GLY A 97 36.49 1.34 10.96
CA GLY A 97 36.79 1.01 12.36
C GLY A 97 36.41 2.15 13.31
N SER A 98 35.11 2.26 13.60
CA SER A 98 34.58 3.22 14.56
C SER A 98 34.61 2.74 16.00
N GLY A 99 34.63 3.69 16.95
CA GLY A 99 34.33 3.40 18.36
C GLY A 99 32.85 3.11 18.53
N GLY A 100 32.50 1.94 19.09
CA GLY A 100 31.11 1.62 19.38
C GLY A 100 30.63 2.22 20.68
N ILE A 101 29.34 2.11 20.94
CA ILE A 101 28.74 2.48 22.22
C ILE A 101 29.21 1.45 23.27
N PRO A 102 29.86 1.88 24.36
CA PRO A 102 30.16 1.02 25.49
C PRO A 102 28.86 0.73 26.26
N VAL A 103 28.58 -0.56 26.49
CA VAL A 103 27.42 -1.04 27.24
C VAL A 103 27.90 -1.68 28.54
N THR A 104 27.48 -1.10 29.66
CA THR A 104 27.73 -1.64 31.01
C THR A 104 26.50 -2.40 31.47
N LEU A 105 26.62 -3.72 31.65
CA LEU A 105 25.59 -4.54 32.28
C LEU A 105 25.89 -4.66 33.78
N CYS A 106 25.06 -4.04 34.61
CA CYS A 106 25.12 -4.18 36.06
C CYS A 106 24.51 -5.52 36.48
N ARG A 107 25.17 -6.24 37.39
CA ARG A 107 24.67 -7.49 37.97
C ARG A 107 23.87 -7.28 39.25
N ASN A 108 24.00 -6.10 39.86
CA ASN A 108 23.27 -5.67 41.04
C ASN A 108 22.72 -4.23 40.91
N ALA A 109 21.76 -3.88 41.77
CA ALA A 109 21.02 -2.61 41.69
C ALA A 109 21.89 -1.36 41.93
N ASP A 110 22.97 -1.49 42.68
CA ASP A 110 23.97 -0.45 42.93
C ASP A 110 25.13 -0.44 41.90
N CYS A 111 25.08 -1.34 40.91
CA CYS A 111 26.08 -1.51 39.85
C CYS A 111 27.54 -1.64 40.32
N THR A 112 27.74 -2.17 41.53
CA THR A 112 29.08 -2.46 42.06
C THR A 112 29.70 -3.70 41.41
N GLU A 113 28.86 -4.63 40.93
CA GLU A 113 29.26 -5.73 40.06
C GLU A 113 28.77 -5.47 38.64
N LYS A 114 29.69 -5.45 37.66
CA LYS A 114 29.37 -5.09 36.27
C LYS A 114 30.22 -5.79 35.23
N GLU A 115 29.67 -5.90 34.03
CA GLU A 115 30.32 -6.37 32.82
C GLU A 115 30.27 -5.27 31.77
N VAL A 116 31.37 -5.01 31.08
CA VAL A 116 31.45 -3.94 30.07
C VAL A 116 31.68 -4.56 28.70
N PHE A 117 30.80 -4.22 27.77
CA PHE A 117 30.88 -4.58 26.36
C PHE A 117 31.26 -3.34 25.56
N ASP A 118 32.47 -3.33 25.05
CA ASP A 118 32.89 -2.31 24.10
C ASP A 118 32.45 -2.72 22.69
N GLY A 119 31.75 -1.82 21.98
CA GLY A 119 31.49 -2.02 20.56
C GLY A 119 30.03 -2.29 20.16
N ALA A 120 29.03 -1.86 20.93
CA ALA A 120 27.65 -1.89 20.42
C ALA A 120 27.50 -0.85 19.29
N ALA A 121 26.92 -1.28 18.17
CA ALA A 121 26.67 -0.43 17.02
C ALA A 121 25.32 0.28 17.16
N VAL A 122 24.29 -0.47 17.52
CA VAL A 122 22.95 0.04 17.81
C VAL A 122 22.46 -0.57 19.10
N PHE A 123 21.85 0.25 19.95
CA PHE A 123 21.24 -0.13 21.21
C PHE A 123 19.81 0.40 21.26
N ALA A 124 18.87 -0.43 21.73
CA ALA A 124 17.47 -0.07 21.90
C ALA A 124 16.99 -0.47 23.30
N VAL A 125 16.14 0.36 23.90
CA VAL A 125 15.50 0.10 25.19
C VAL A 125 14.04 0.51 25.21
N SER A 126 13.20 -0.33 25.82
CA SER A 126 11.81 -0.06 26.23
C SER A 126 11.77 0.24 27.73
N ALA A 127 10.91 1.18 28.12
CA ALA A 127 10.66 1.56 29.51
C ALA A 127 9.70 0.61 30.25
N GLY A 128 9.55 -0.63 29.75
CA GLY A 128 8.75 -1.67 30.40
C GLY A 128 7.26 -1.32 30.57
N GLU A 129 6.64 -1.89 31.59
CA GLU A 129 5.25 -1.68 32.03
C GLU A 129 5.11 -0.35 32.80
N ASP A 130 6.10 0.04 33.60
CA ASP A 130 6.02 1.21 34.46
C ASP A 130 6.21 2.55 33.70
N GLY A 131 6.87 2.52 32.55
CA GLY A 131 7.07 3.66 31.67
C GLY A 131 8.24 4.56 32.06
N VAL A 132 9.09 4.08 32.96
CA VAL A 132 10.22 4.81 33.52
C VAL A 132 11.52 4.10 33.15
N PHE A 133 12.28 4.70 32.23
CA PHE A 133 13.61 4.18 31.89
C PHE A 133 14.52 4.17 33.13
N THR A 134 14.84 2.97 33.59
CA THR A 134 15.86 2.74 34.63
C THR A 134 17.25 2.61 34.03
N THR A 135 17.32 2.17 32.77
CA THR A 135 18.51 2.14 31.93
C THR A 135 19.00 3.57 31.69
N ILE A 136 20.19 3.86 32.20
CA ILE A 136 20.84 5.15 31.96
C ILE A 136 21.55 5.05 30.63
N ALA A 137 21.06 5.81 29.67
CA ALA A 137 21.60 5.81 28.33
C ALA A 137 21.85 7.27 27.95
N ASP A 138 23.13 7.62 27.80
CA ASP A 138 23.57 8.91 27.28
C ASP A 138 24.17 8.73 25.86
N GLN A 139 24.49 9.82 25.17
CA GLN A 139 25.00 9.75 23.79
C GLN A 139 26.35 9.03 23.67
N THR A 140 27.00 8.70 24.79
CA THR A 140 28.38 8.18 24.85
C THR A 140 28.52 6.83 25.53
N ALA A 141 27.54 6.40 26.33
CA ALA A 141 27.56 5.14 27.07
C ALA A 141 26.15 4.70 27.49
N VAL A 142 26.00 3.39 27.68
CA VAL A 142 24.77 2.79 28.18
C VAL A 142 25.06 1.98 29.43
N THR A 143 24.20 2.10 30.46
CA THR A 143 24.23 1.31 31.68
C THR A 143 22.88 0.63 31.87
N VAL A 144 22.87 -0.71 31.80
CA VAL A 144 21.70 -1.57 31.97
C VAL A 144 21.71 -2.15 33.37
N TYR A 145 20.62 -1.98 34.11
CA TYR A 145 20.45 -2.55 35.44
C TYR A 145 19.79 -3.93 35.36
N PRO A 146 20.02 -4.82 36.34
CA PRO A 146 19.37 -6.13 36.33
C PRO A 146 17.86 -6.01 36.57
N ALA A 147 17.09 -6.96 36.04
CA ALA A 147 15.66 -7.04 36.28
C ALA A 147 15.39 -7.21 37.79
N SER A 148 14.66 -6.26 38.36
CA SER A 148 14.26 -6.27 39.78
C SER A 148 12.83 -5.76 39.88
N GLN A 149 12.19 -5.82 41.07
CA GLN A 149 10.82 -5.32 41.23
C GLN A 149 10.63 -3.84 40.84
N SER A 150 11.72 -3.08 40.68
CA SER A 150 11.71 -1.68 40.26
C SER A 150 12.40 -1.41 38.92
N ASN A 151 12.78 -2.45 38.17
CA ASN A 151 13.39 -2.32 36.86
C ASN A 151 12.84 -3.41 35.93
N ASP A 152 11.97 -2.98 35.01
CA ASP A 152 11.30 -3.79 34.01
C ASP A 152 11.70 -3.41 32.57
N ASP A 153 12.76 -2.60 32.42
CA ASP A 153 13.30 -2.22 31.12
C ASP A 153 13.71 -3.46 30.32
N LYS A 154 13.34 -3.48 29.04
CA LYS A 154 13.82 -4.48 28.08
C LYS A 154 14.80 -3.83 27.11
N THR A 155 15.92 -4.51 26.86
CA THR A 155 17.02 -3.98 26.05
C THR A 155 17.42 -4.94 24.94
N GLY A 156 17.97 -4.41 23.85
CA GLY A 156 18.56 -5.17 22.75
C GLY A 156 19.66 -4.38 22.07
N TRP A 157 20.70 -5.07 21.58
CA TRP A 157 21.80 -4.41 20.85
C TRP A 157 22.44 -5.34 19.82
N THR A 158 23.07 -4.74 18.82
CA THR A 158 23.91 -5.43 17.82
C THR A 158 25.32 -4.84 17.84
N GLY A 159 26.33 -5.67 17.63
CA GLY A 159 27.74 -5.25 17.71
C GLY A 159 28.27 -4.66 16.41
N LEU A 160 29.32 -3.84 16.48
CA LEU A 160 30.00 -3.26 15.31
C LEU A 160 30.55 -4.33 14.36
N ASN A 161 31.07 -5.43 14.87
CA ASN A 161 31.58 -6.52 14.06
C ASN A 161 30.48 -7.28 13.29
N GLU A 162 29.27 -7.29 13.84
CA GLU A 162 28.10 -7.89 13.21
C GLU A 162 27.61 -6.98 12.08
N ILE A 163 27.42 -5.68 12.38
CA ILE A 163 27.05 -4.64 11.42
C ILE A 163 28.08 -4.50 10.27
N ALA A 164 29.39 -4.55 10.55
CA ALA A 164 30.44 -4.48 9.53
C ALA A 164 30.45 -5.69 8.59
N ARG A 165 30.07 -6.87 9.10
CA ARG A 165 29.91 -8.08 8.29
C ARG A 165 28.74 -7.93 7.33
N HIS A 166 27.63 -7.36 7.80
CA HIS A 166 26.47 -7.07 6.96
C HIS A 166 26.77 -6.02 5.88
N ALA A 167 27.61 -5.03 6.19
CA ALA A 167 28.05 -3.99 5.24
C ALA A 167 28.98 -4.49 4.12
N ASN A 168 29.49 -5.72 4.19
CA ASN A 168 30.40 -6.33 3.20
C ASN A 168 31.57 -5.40 2.80
N CYS A 169 32.25 -4.86 3.82
CA CYS A 169 33.36 -3.92 3.69
C CYS A 169 34.54 -4.53 2.89
N GLY A 170 34.60 -4.31 1.56
CA GLY A 170 35.73 -4.72 0.71
C GLY A 170 35.46 -5.08 -0.77
N GLU A 171 34.20 -5.24 -1.21
CA GLU A 171 33.88 -5.77 -2.55
C GLU A 171 33.25 -4.72 -3.52
N ALA A 172 33.60 -4.79 -4.81
CA ALA A 172 33.08 -3.96 -5.92
C ALA A 172 31.78 -4.52 -6.54
N PHE A 173 31.41 -5.76 -6.18
CA PHE A 173 30.13 -6.38 -6.52
C PHE A 173 29.24 -6.38 -5.27
N LYS A 174 28.01 -5.86 -5.41
CA LYS A 174 27.12 -5.62 -4.26
C LYS A 174 25.65 -5.77 -4.62
N ILE A 175 24.85 -6.18 -3.65
CA ILE A 175 23.37 -6.10 -3.72
C ILE A 175 22.98 -4.67 -3.32
N VAL A 176 22.08 -4.04 -4.08
CA VAL A 176 21.68 -2.63 -3.90
C VAL A 176 20.22 -2.45 -3.47
N THR A 177 19.42 -3.52 -3.42
CA THR A 177 18.05 -3.45 -2.92
C THR A 177 18.07 -3.18 -1.41
N PRO A 178 17.48 -2.06 -0.95
CA PRO A 178 17.64 -1.60 0.43
C PRO A 178 16.73 -2.34 1.43
N GLN A 179 15.54 -2.73 1.01
CA GLN A 179 14.55 -3.44 1.83
C GLN A 179 13.63 -4.28 0.95
N LEU A 180 13.02 -5.32 1.53
CA LEU A 180 11.93 -6.06 0.90
C LEU A 180 10.57 -5.54 1.38
N PRO A 181 9.53 -5.58 0.54
CA PRO A 181 8.19 -5.23 0.96
C PRO A 181 7.69 -6.18 2.06
N PRO A 182 6.70 -5.77 2.86
CA PRO A 182 6.06 -6.68 3.80
C PRO A 182 5.25 -7.77 3.09
N VAL A 183 5.08 -8.89 3.77
CA VAL A 183 4.29 -10.04 3.34
C VAL A 183 2.92 -9.98 4.02
N TYR A 184 1.84 -10.04 3.25
CA TYR A 184 0.49 -10.12 3.81
C TYR A 184 -0.03 -11.55 3.70
N SER A 185 -0.53 -12.08 4.81
CA SER A 185 -1.12 -13.42 4.89
C SER A 185 -2.26 -13.56 3.88
N GLY A 186 -2.20 -14.61 3.06
CA GLY A 186 -3.21 -14.88 2.03
C GLY A 186 -3.15 -13.95 0.83
N SER A 187 -2.00 -13.33 0.55
CA SER A 187 -1.78 -12.47 -0.63
C SER A 187 -0.64 -13.00 -1.49
N LEU A 188 -0.62 -12.62 -2.78
CA LEU A 188 0.58 -12.80 -3.59
C LEU A 188 1.66 -11.82 -3.11
N TYR A 189 2.78 -12.36 -2.67
CA TYR A 189 3.98 -11.61 -2.34
C TYR A 189 4.88 -11.51 -3.57
N THR A 190 5.43 -10.33 -3.85
CA THR A 190 6.41 -10.14 -4.93
C THR A 190 7.50 -9.16 -4.49
N ALA A 191 8.75 -9.54 -4.64
CA ALA A 191 9.91 -8.68 -4.36
C ALA A 191 11.03 -8.93 -5.37
N GLU A 192 11.70 -7.87 -5.81
CA GLU A 192 12.85 -7.95 -6.72
C GLU A 192 14.12 -7.47 -6.02
N ILE A 193 15.18 -8.27 -6.10
CA ILE A 193 16.49 -7.97 -5.52
C ILE A 193 17.51 -7.78 -6.65
N GLN A 194 18.25 -6.66 -6.60
CA GLN A 194 19.17 -6.21 -7.64
C GLN A 194 20.58 -6.01 -7.11
N SER A 195 21.57 -6.13 -8.00
CA SER A 195 23.00 -5.93 -7.69
C SER A 195 23.70 -5.05 -8.73
N VAL A 196 24.84 -4.49 -8.32
CA VAL A 196 25.73 -3.68 -9.17
C VAL A 196 27.17 -4.20 -9.04
N PRO A 197 27.84 -4.55 -10.17
CA PRO A 197 27.21 -4.83 -11.46
C PRO A 197 26.18 -5.97 -11.36
N PRO A 198 25.27 -6.15 -12.34
CA PRO A 198 24.27 -7.20 -12.30
C PRO A 198 24.88 -8.58 -12.08
N ALA A 199 24.26 -9.37 -11.19
CA ALA A 199 24.66 -10.75 -10.96
C ALA A 199 24.23 -11.66 -12.11
N GLU A 200 24.87 -12.82 -12.19
CA GLU A 200 24.55 -13.88 -13.14
C GLU A 200 23.66 -14.95 -12.49
N LYS A 201 23.85 -15.19 -11.18
CA LYS A 201 23.07 -16.17 -10.42
C LYS A 201 22.65 -15.62 -9.05
N TRP A 202 21.53 -16.12 -8.55
CA TRP A 202 20.91 -15.67 -7.31
C TRP A 202 20.38 -16.81 -6.45
N CYS A 203 20.36 -16.62 -5.14
CA CYS A 203 19.67 -17.52 -4.22
C CYS A 203 19.11 -16.73 -3.05
N ALA A 204 17.89 -17.04 -2.60
CA ALA A 204 17.36 -16.56 -1.32
C ALA A 204 17.15 -17.72 -0.37
N GLU A 205 17.52 -17.55 0.89
CA GLU A 205 17.26 -18.48 1.97
C GLU A 205 16.60 -17.82 3.18
N SER A 206 15.88 -18.63 3.95
CA SER A 206 15.31 -18.28 5.25
C SER A 206 15.18 -19.53 6.12
N ASP A 207 14.72 -19.36 7.37
CA ASP A 207 14.22 -20.49 8.16
C ASP A 207 13.13 -21.29 7.42
N PRO A 208 12.93 -22.59 7.76
CA PRO A 208 12.02 -23.48 7.02
C PRO A 208 10.58 -22.99 6.84
N GLU A 209 10.03 -22.28 7.82
CA GLU A 209 8.65 -21.80 7.77
C GLU A 209 8.53 -20.64 6.78
N THR A 210 9.40 -19.64 6.89
CA THR A 210 9.44 -18.51 5.98
C THR A 210 9.82 -18.93 4.56
N ALA A 211 10.72 -19.90 4.43
CA ALA A 211 11.12 -20.46 3.14
C ALA A 211 9.95 -21.12 2.41
N ALA A 212 9.13 -21.88 3.14
CA ALA A 212 7.90 -22.46 2.60
C ALA A 212 6.89 -21.36 2.18
N MET A 213 6.66 -20.36 3.03
CA MET A 213 5.72 -19.26 2.75
C MET A 213 6.09 -18.45 1.50
N LEU A 214 7.38 -18.12 1.34
CA LEU A 214 7.87 -17.29 0.23
C LEU A 214 8.35 -18.10 -0.97
N ASN A 215 8.23 -19.43 -0.92
CA ASN A 215 8.75 -20.34 -1.94
C ASN A 215 10.22 -20.07 -2.27
N ILE A 216 11.04 -19.85 -1.23
CA ILE A 216 12.50 -19.68 -1.32
C ILE A 216 13.20 -20.89 -0.69
N ARG A 217 14.54 -20.93 -0.75
CA ARG A 217 15.31 -22.07 -0.24
C ARG A 217 15.45 -22.01 1.28
N THR A 218 15.80 -23.12 1.89
CA THR A 218 16.30 -23.15 3.27
C THR A 218 17.83 -23.15 3.34
N ASP A 219 18.50 -23.28 2.19
CA ASP A 219 19.95 -23.35 2.09
C ASP A 219 20.44 -22.91 0.69
N CYS A 220 21.36 -21.95 0.68
CA CYS A 220 22.08 -21.43 -0.47
C CYS A 220 23.60 -21.73 -0.41
N SER A 221 24.00 -22.81 0.27
CA SER A 221 25.40 -23.26 0.39
C SER A 221 25.98 -23.78 -0.92
N ASP A 222 25.19 -24.50 -1.72
CA ASP A 222 25.60 -25.08 -3.00
C ASP A 222 25.28 -24.19 -4.20
N GLU A 223 26.17 -24.12 -5.19
CA GLU A 223 25.92 -23.37 -6.44
C GLU A 223 24.68 -23.87 -7.21
N SER A 224 24.31 -25.15 -7.07
CA SER A 224 23.10 -25.70 -7.70
C SER A 224 21.80 -25.14 -7.13
N SER A 225 21.85 -24.50 -5.95
CA SER A 225 20.70 -23.82 -5.36
C SER A 225 20.40 -22.48 -6.02
N TYR A 226 21.34 -21.95 -6.82
CA TYR A 226 21.21 -20.64 -7.44
C TYR A 226 20.43 -20.72 -8.77
N THR A 227 19.60 -19.71 -9.00
CA THR A 227 18.88 -19.49 -10.25
C THR A 227 19.60 -18.45 -11.09
N GLU A 228 19.65 -18.66 -12.41
CA GLU A 228 20.26 -17.68 -13.33
C GLU A 228 19.33 -16.46 -13.53
N GLY A 229 19.89 -15.27 -13.58
CA GLY A 229 19.15 -14.02 -13.81
C GLY A 229 19.91 -12.76 -13.44
N SER A 230 19.56 -11.63 -14.06
CA SER A 230 20.14 -10.31 -13.74
C SER A 230 19.63 -9.72 -12.41
N SER A 231 18.52 -10.23 -11.90
CA SER A 231 17.92 -9.93 -10.61
C SER A 231 17.26 -11.19 -10.03
N LEU A 232 16.99 -11.17 -8.72
CA LEU A 232 16.24 -12.21 -8.04
C LEU A 232 14.80 -11.77 -7.80
N LEU A 233 13.86 -12.46 -8.42
CA LEU A 233 12.44 -12.28 -8.17
C LEU A 233 11.96 -13.33 -7.15
N ILE A 234 11.49 -12.88 -5.99
CA ILE A 234 10.74 -13.70 -5.04
C ILE A 234 9.26 -13.50 -5.36
N SER A 235 8.55 -14.57 -5.72
CA SER A 235 7.12 -14.52 -6.00
C SER A 235 6.45 -15.78 -5.45
N SER A 236 5.58 -15.61 -4.47
CA SER A 236 4.83 -16.71 -3.85
C SER A 236 3.49 -16.22 -3.32
N PHE A 237 2.50 -17.09 -3.30
CA PHE A 237 1.30 -16.82 -2.52
C PHE A 237 1.63 -17.14 -1.06
N ALA A 238 1.64 -16.10 -0.21
CA ALA A 238 1.97 -16.28 1.19
C ALA A 238 0.83 -17.02 1.88
N ASP A 239 1.14 -18.20 2.45
CA ASP A 239 0.19 -18.98 3.23
C ASP A 239 -0.45 -18.16 4.36
N VAL A 240 -1.62 -18.59 4.82
CA VAL A 240 -2.31 -17.90 5.92
C VAL A 240 -1.53 -18.08 7.21
N PHE A 241 -1.12 -16.98 7.84
CA PHE A 241 -0.46 -16.98 9.15
C PHE A 241 -1.18 -16.09 10.16
N SER A 242 -1.22 -16.56 11.41
CA SER A 242 -2.11 -16.04 12.45
C SER A 242 -1.49 -14.97 13.35
N THR A 243 -0.21 -14.67 13.19
CA THR A 243 0.50 -13.72 14.06
C THR A 243 1.44 -12.82 13.26
N PRO A 244 1.36 -11.49 13.44
CA PRO A 244 2.37 -10.58 12.91
C PRO A 244 3.77 -10.98 13.40
N SER A 245 4.75 -10.93 12.51
CA SER A 245 6.14 -11.26 12.82
C SER A 245 7.10 -10.50 11.91
N VAL A 246 8.38 -10.42 12.27
CA VAL A 246 9.44 -9.99 11.37
C VAL A 246 10.33 -11.21 11.12
N ARG A 247 10.56 -11.54 9.85
CA ARG A 247 11.30 -12.73 9.43
C ARG A 247 12.53 -12.32 8.62
N GLU A 248 13.61 -13.06 8.79
CA GLU A 248 14.88 -12.77 8.13
C GLU A 248 14.94 -13.46 6.76
N VAL A 249 15.14 -12.71 5.68
CA VAL A 249 15.42 -13.28 4.35
C VAL A 249 16.85 -12.93 3.96
N LYS A 250 17.68 -13.93 3.70
CA LYS A 250 19.04 -13.74 3.18
C LYS A 250 19.05 -13.91 1.67
N ALA A 251 19.65 -12.98 0.95
CA ALA A 251 19.86 -13.06 -0.48
C ALA A 251 21.35 -13.15 -0.81
N TYR A 252 21.67 -13.97 -1.80
CA TYR A 252 23.02 -14.14 -2.32
C TYR A 252 23.02 -13.92 -3.82
N ALA A 253 24.08 -13.29 -4.29
CA ALA A 253 24.31 -12.99 -5.70
C ALA A 253 25.69 -13.50 -6.10
N LEU A 254 25.84 -14.03 -7.32
CA LEU A 254 27.10 -14.47 -7.90
C LEU A 254 27.34 -13.78 -9.25
N THR A 255 28.56 -13.29 -9.48
CA THR A 255 29.00 -12.80 -10.80
C THR A 255 30.48 -13.08 -10.99
N GLY A 256 30.87 -13.76 -12.08
CA GLY A 256 32.28 -14.01 -12.38
C GLY A 256 33.09 -14.63 -11.23
N GLY A 257 32.47 -15.52 -10.43
CA GLY A 257 33.08 -16.17 -9.26
C GLY A 257 33.13 -15.34 -7.98
N ARG A 258 32.59 -14.12 -7.97
CA ARG A 258 32.44 -13.26 -6.79
C ARG A 258 31.08 -13.46 -6.16
N ARG A 259 30.99 -13.36 -4.82
CA ARG A 259 29.74 -13.49 -4.06
C ARG A 259 29.41 -12.20 -3.31
N ALA A 260 28.16 -11.78 -3.39
CA ALA A 260 27.59 -10.75 -2.53
C ALA A 260 26.42 -11.33 -1.73
N SER A 261 26.18 -10.78 -0.54
CA SER A 261 25.06 -11.18 0.32
C SER A 261 24.36 -9.96 0.92
N ALA A 262 23.05 -10.06 1.12
CA ALA A 262 22.23 -9.09 1.84
C ALA A 262 21.27 -9.82 2.78
N VAL A 263 20.92 -9.18 3.89
CA VAL A 263 19.98 -9.72 4.88
C VAL A 263 18.84 -8.72 5.05
N TYR A 264 17.61 -9.20 4.94
CA TYR A 264 16.40 -8.40 4.95
C TYR A 264 15.52 -8.76 6.13
N ALA A 265 15.05 -7.74 6.84
CA ALA A 265 13.97 -7.85 7.80
C ALA A 265 12.64 -7.70 7.06
N VAL A 266 11.88 -8.77 6.92
CA VAL A 266 10.61 -8.79 6.18
C VAL A 266 9.46 -8.83 7.18
N PRO A 267 8.64 -7.79 7.30
CA PRO A 267 7.44 -7.83 8.13
C PRO A 267 6.39 -8.78 7.51
N PHE A 268 5.79 -9.61 8.33
CA PHE A 268 4.70 -10.51 8.00
C PHE A 268 3.47 -10.04 8.75
N TYR A 269 2.42 -9.67 8.03
CA TYR A 269 1.18 -9.15 8.57
C TYR A 269 0.02 -10.11 8.35
N GLN A 270 -0.72 -10.41 9.42
CA GLN A 270 -1.91 -11.27 9.35
C GLN A 270 -2.97 -10.68 8.41
N ALA A 271 -3.84 -11.52 7.87
CA ALA A 271 -4.97 -11.06 7.07
C ALA A 271 -5.84 -10.09 7.91
N GLY A 272 -6.08 -8.89 7.39
CA GLY A 272 -6.81 -7.83 8.10
C GLY A 272 -5.98 -6.98 9.06
N PHE A 273 -4.65 -7.16 9.13
CA PHE A 273 -3.78 -6.16 9.74
C PHE A 273 -3.72 -4.92 8.83
N SER A 274 -4.28 -3.81 9.29
CA SER A 274 -4.00 -2.49 8.72
C SER A 274 -2.74 -1.96 9.42
N PRO A 275 -1.59 -1.80 8.74
CA PRO A 275 -0.50 -1.00 9.28
C PRO A 275 -1.02 0.40 9.64
N PRO A 276 -0.29 1.19 10.46
CA PRO A 276 -0.65 2.58 10.66
C PRO A 276 -0.77 3.20 9.27
N GLN A 277 -1.98 3.65 8.92
CA GLN A 277 -2.26 4.29 7.65
C GLN A 277 -1.21 5.40 7.49
N ASP A 278 -0.28 5.21 6.56
CA ASP A 278 0.40 6.36 5.98
C ASP A 278 -0.73 7.04 5.22
N HIS A 279 -1.40 7.97 5.90
CA HIS A 279 -2.61 8.61 5.41
C HIS A 279 -2.21 9.22 4.08
N GLY A 280 -2.63 8.57 2.99
CA GLY A 280 -2.59 9.19 1.69
C GLY A 280 -3.14 10.60 1.84
N PHE A 281 -2.46 11.59 1.25
CA PHE A 281 -2.90 12.96 1.42
C PHE A 281 -4.29 13.11 0.79
N ARG A 282 -5.14 13.90 1.44
CA ARG A 282 -6.46 14.24 0.93
C ARG A 282 -6.37 15.48 0.05
N LEU A 283 -7.26 15.56 -0.93
CA LEU A 283 -7.37 16.75 -1.78
C LEU A 283 -8.15 17.81 -1.02
N ARG A 284 -7.80 19.08 -1.17
CA ARG A 284 -8.65 20.17 -0.70
C ARG A 284 -9.66 20.53 -1.77
N THR A 285 -10.90 20.79 -1.39
CA THR A 285 -11.96 21.08 -2.36
C THR A 285 -11.74 22.40 -3.10
N ASP A 286 -11.01 23.35 -2.51
CA ASP A 286 -10.58 24.59 -3.17
C ASP A 286 -9.63 24.36 -4.35
N ASN A 287 -9.05 23.16 -4.50
CA ASN A 287 -8.26 22.75 -5.65
C ASN A 287 -9.08 22.01 -6.73
N LEU A 288 -10.40 21.95 -6.61
CA LEU A 288 -11.27 21.34 -7.61
C LEU A 288 -11.84 22.40 -8.56
N SER A 289 -11.94 22.06 -9.84
CA SER A 289 -12.56 22.92 -10.85
C SER A 289 -13.58 22.12 -11.65
N ILE A 290 -14.84 22.50 -11.56
CA ILE A 290 -15.94 21.81 -12.23
C ILE A 290 -16.30 22.56 -13.51
N SER A 291 -16.32 21.84 -14.63
CA SER A 291 -16.57 22.38 -15.96
C SER A 291 -17.63 21.57 -16.69
N ASN A 292 -18.31 22.22 -17.64
CA ASN A 292 -19.21 21.55 -18.58
C ASN A 292 -18.65 21.55 -20.01
N ALA A 293 -19.38 20.94 -20.95
CA ALA A 293 -19.03 20.93 -22.39
C ALA A 293 -18.82 22.33 -23.00
N GLU A 294 -19.47 23.36 -22.45
CA GLU A 294 -19.40 24.74 -22.95
C GLU A 294 -18.25 25.55 -22.32
N GLY A 295 -17.62 25.02 -21.26
CA GLY A 295 -16.51 25.66 -20.53
C GLY A 295 -16.95 26.69 -19.50
N GLY A 296 -18.22 26.69 -19.09
CA GLY A 296 -18.69 27.43 -17.91
C GLY A 296 -18.45 26.65 -16.62
N GLN A 297 -18.67 27.28 -15.47
CA GLN A 297 -18.76 26.55 -14.19
C GLN A 297 -19.82 25.46 -14.34
N GLY A 298 -19.39 24.21 -14.24
CA GLY A 298 -20.29 23.07 -14.38
C GLY A 298 -21.17 22.96 -13.13
N GLU A 299 -22.46 22.76 -13.35
CA GLU A 299 -23.39 22.30 -12.32
C GLU A 299 -23.48 20.76 -12.41
N GLY A 300 -23.85 20.09 -11.32
CA GLY A 300 -24.06 18.65 -11.29
C GLY A 300 -22.90 17.81 -10.74
N ILE A 301 -21.87 18.43 -10.15
CA ILE A 301 -20.93 17.73 -9.26
C ILE A 301 -20.93 18.47 -7.91
N SER A 302 -21.18 17.71 -6.84
CA SER A 302 -21.27 18.18 -5.47
C SER A 302 -20.15 17.53 -4.64
N PRO A 303 -18.99 18.20 -4.43
CA PRO A 303 -17.93 17.67 -3.59
C PRO A 303 -18.39 17.52 -2.13
N ALA A 304 -17.96 16.44 -1.47
CA ALA A 304 -18.15 16.22 -0.05
C ALA A 304 -16.86 16.55 0.70
N GLU A 305 -16.97 17.34 1.78
CA GLU A 305 -15.82 17.80 2.58
C GLU A 305 -15.91 17.28 4.01
N ASP A 306 -14.75 17.05 4.64
CA ASP A 306 -14.66 16.94 6.09
C ASP A 306 -14.49 18.31 6.77
N GLU A 307 -14.39 18.30 8.09
CA GLU A 307 -14.24 19.49 8.93
C GLU A 307 -12.94 20.29 8.68
N ASN A 308 -11.96 19.72 7.97
CA ASN A 308 -10.72 20.40 7.56
C ASN A 308 -10.81 21.01 6.14
N GLY A 309 -11.94 20.82 5.44
CA GLY A 309 -12.12 21.20 4.04
C GLY A 309 -11.42 20.24 3.07
N ASP A 310 -11.09 19.03 3.53
CA ASP A 310 -10.55 17.98 2.68
C ASP A 310 -11.70 17.23 1.99
N THR A 311 -11.57 17.02 0.69
CA THR A 311 -12.50 16.25 -0.14
C THR A 311 -12.48 14.79 0.28
N THR A 312 -13.62 14.29 0.77
CA THR A 312 -13.82 12.88 1.11
C THR A 312 -14.46 12.09 -0.03
N GLY A 313 -15.05 12.80 -0.99
CA GLY A 313 -15.85 12.22 -2.07
C GLY A 313 -16.50 13.31 -2.91
N PHE A 314 -17.35 12.90 -3.85
CA PHE A 314 -18.24 13.80 -4.58
C PHE A 314 -19.42 13.02 -5.16
N GLU A 315 -20.54 13.71 -5.31
CA GLU A 315 -21.72 13.18 -5.98
C GLU A 315 -21.86 13.83 -7.35
N VAL A 316 -22.22 13.03 -8.35
CA VAL A 316 -22.62 13.52 -9.67
C VAL A 316 -24.13 13.50 -9.71
N GLU A 317 -24.72 14.70 -9.73
CA GLU A 317 -26.17 14.90 -9.79
C GLU A 317 -26.64 15.04 -11.23
N GLY A 318 -27.81 14.48 -11.50
CA GLY A 318 -28.49 14.56 -12.79
C GLY A 318 -28.82 15.97 -13.20
N ASN A 319 -28.05 16.50 -14.15
CA ASN A 319 -28.50 17.65 -14.92
C ASN A 319 -28.93 17.18 -16.32
N PRO A 320 -30.23 17.00 -16.59
CA PRO A 320 -30.72 16.56 -17.90
C PRO A 320 -30.41 17.55 -19.04
N SER A 321 -29.89 18.76 -18.73
CA SER A 321 -29.43 19.73 -19.72
C SER A 321 -27.92 19.71 -19.97
N ALA A 322 -27.13 19.08 -19.10
CA ALA A 322 -25.68 19.01 -19.27
C ALA A 322 -25.31 17.86 -20.21
N LYS A 323 -24.65 18.18 -21.33
CA LYS A 323 -24.13 17.18 -22.28
C LYS A 323 -22.99 16.35 -21.66
N SER A 324 -22.07 17.02 -20.96
CA SER A 324 -20.98 16.40 -20.20
C SER A 324 -20.55 17.34 -19.07
N VAL A 325 -20.06 16.73 -17.99
CA VAL A 325 -19.52 17.42 -16.82
C VAL A 325 -18.20 16.77 -16.42
N CYS A 326 -17.27 17.58 -15.91
CA CYS A 326 -15.93 17.15 -15.54
C CYS A 326 -15.50 17.86 -14.27
N MET A 327 -14.71 17.17 -13.47
CA MET A 327 -14.05 17.70 -12.29
C MET A 327 -12.55 17.58 -12.50
N TRP A 328 -11.87 18.71 -12.55
CA TRP A 328 -10.42 18.79 -12.66
C TRP A 328 -9.80 18.95 -11.28
N ILE A 329 -8.78 18.14 -10.99
CA ILE A 329 -7.98 18.24 -9.77
C ILE A 329 -6.74 19.08 -10.11
N ASN A 330 -6.68 20.30 -9.55
CA ASN A 330 -5.64 21.27 -9.89
C ASN A 330 -4.28 20.95 -9.26
N ASN A 331 -4.23 19.98 -8.34
CA ASN A 331 -2.99 19.47 -7.77
C ASN A 331 -2.12 18.85 -8.87
N THR A 332 -0.84 19.20 -8.82
CA THR A 332 0.19 18.58 -9.66
C THR A 332 0.89 17.47 -8.87
N PHE A 333 0.95 16.28 -9.47
CA PHE A 333 1.56 15.10 -8.89
C PHE A 333 2.92 14.85 -9.56
N SER A 334 3.99 14.78 -8.78
CA SER A 334 5.35 14.51 -9.28
C SER A 334 5.73 13.07 -8.98
N LEU A 335 5.76 12.25 -10.02
CA LEU A 335 5.98 10.81 -9.98
C LEU A 335 7.48 10.49 -10.02
N ASN A 336 8.04 10.08 -8.88
CA ASN A 336 9.40 9.53 -8.84
C ASN A 336 9.37 8.05 -9.17
N GLU A 337 8.60 7.26 -8.42
CA GLU A 337 8.49 5.81 -8.57
C GLU A 337 7.06 5.38 -8.87
N VAL A 338 6.12 5.74 -7.99
CA VAL A 338 4.75 5.22 -8.05
C VAL A 338 3.74 6.19 -7.44
N PHE A 339 2.66 6.40 -8.18
CA PHE A 339 1.46 7.06 -7.72
C PHE A 339 0.39 6.03 -7.46
N ARG A 340 -0.38 6.20 -6.38
CA ARG A 340 -1.48 5.33 -6.01
C ARG A 340 -2.69 6.16 -5.65
N MET A 341 -3.85 5.70 -6.10
CA MET A 341 -5.13 6.29 -5.76
C MET A 341 -6.09 5.19 -5.39
N TYR A 342 -6.89 5.43 -4.35
CA TYR A 342 -8.02 4.61 -3.98
C TYR A 342 -9.27 5.48 -3.90
N TYR A 343 -10.39 4.93 -4.32
CA TYR A 343 -11.70 5.53 -4.15
C TYR A 343 -12.76 4.44 -4.16
N GLU A 344 -13.91 4.71 -3.55
CA GLU A 344 -15.09 3.87 -3.63
C GLU A 344 -16.10 4.52 -4.56
N VAL A 345 -16.73 3.72 -5.43
CA VAL A 345 -17.77 4.19 -6.35
C VAL A 345 -19.07 3.44 -6.13
N ARG A 346 -20.19 4.14 -6.26
CA ARG A 346 -21.53 3.57 -6.18
C ARG A 346 -22.46 4.24 -7.17
N THR A 347 -23.12 3.45 -8.01
CA THR A 347 -24.21 3.90 -8.88
C THR A 347 -25.54 3.93 -8.11
N GLY A 348 -26.40 4.89 -8.45
CA GLY A 348 -27.70 5.10 -7.82
C GLY A 348 -28.85 4.35 -8.50
N TYR A 349 -28.56 3.64 -9.58
CA TYR A 349 -29.54 2.91 -10.37
C TYR A 349 -29.19 1.43 -10.43
N SER A 350 -30.09 0.64 -11.01
CA SER A 350 -29.80 -0.75 -11.26
C SER A 350 -30.36 -1.22 -12.60
N ASP A 351 -29.50 -1.89 -13.37
CA ASP A 351 -29.81 -2.43 -14.71
C ASP A 351 -29.53 -3.94 -14.74
N SER A 352 -30.48 -4.70 -15.26
CA SER A 352 -30.40 -6.16 -15.42
C SER A 352 -30.54 -6.58 -16.89
N ASP A 353 -30.63 -5.62 -17.81
CA ASP A 353 -30.52 -5.90 -19.23
C ASP A 353 -29.09 -6.38 -19.51
N PRO A 354 -28.90 -7.57 -20.10
CA PRO A 354 -27.56 -8.14 -20.31
C PRO A 354 -26.65 -7.30 -21.21
N LEU A 355 -27.19 -6.24 -21.82
CA LEU A 355 -26.51 -5.33 -22.73
C LEU A 355 -26.41 -3.91 -22.13
N SER A 356 -26.82 -3.74 -20.88
CA SER A 356 -26.88 -2.46 -20.14
C SER A 356 -27.67 -1.38 -20.87
N THR A 357 -28.71 -1.76 -21.63
CA THR A 357 -29.40 -0.82 -22.53
C THR A 357 -30.52 -0.01 -21.89
N GLU A 358 -30.92 -0.30 -20.64
CA GLU A 358 -32.05 0.38 -19.98
C GLU A 358 -31.66 1.73 -19.37
N SER A 359 -30.38 1.92 -19.05
CA SER A 359 -29.84 3.18 -18.51
C SER A 359 -29.36 4.15 -19.59
N SER A 360 -29.42 5.45 -19.29
CA SER A 360 -28.83 6.53 -20.11
C SER A 360 -27.43 6.95 -19.64
N PHE A 361 -26.94 6.36 -18.54
CA PHE A 361 -25.64 6.69 -17.98
C PHE A 361 -24.54 5.84 -18.65
N GLY A 362 -23.62 6.49 -19.35
CA GLY A 362 -22.58 5.79 -20.11
C GLY A 362 -21.41 5.26 -19.29
N GLY A 363 -21.22 5.74 -18.06
CA GLY A 363 -19.99 5.49 -17.31
C GLY A 363 -19.19 6.78 -17.06
N TYR A 364 -17.91 6.61 -16.72
CA TYR A 364 -17.02 7.73 -16.39
C TYR A 364 -15.56 7.45 -16.77
N GLY A 365 -14.79 8.52 -16.90
CA GLY A 365 -13.34 8.45 -17.11
C GLY A 365 -12.57 9.11 -15.96
N LEU A 366 -11.56 8.43 -15.43
CA LEU A 366 -10.50 9.06 -14.63
C LEU A 366 -9.34 9.39 -15.57
N ILE A 367 -9.16 10.67 -15.89
CA ILE A 367 -8.17 11.14 -16.84
C ILE A 367 -6.87 11.55 -16.14
N VAL A 368 -5.75 11.15 -16.72
CA VAL A 368 -4.39 11.47 -16.28
C VAL A 368 -3.66 12.17 -17.41
N TYR A 369 -3.20 13.39 -17.18
CA TYR A 369 -2.65 14.25 -18.24
C TYR A 369 -1.45 15.08 -17.76
N PRO A 370 -0.59 15.57 -18.67
CA PRO A 370 0.62 16.31 -18.28
C PRO A 370 0.31 17.56 -17.44
N ALA A 371 1.14 17.83 -16.43
CA ALA A 371 0.93 18.95 -15.51
C ALA A 371 1.09 20.34 -16.15
N ASP A 372 1.71 20.41 -17.34
CA ASP A 372 1.83 21.64 -18.12
C ASP A 372 0.52 22.07 -18.80
N GLN A 373 -0.53 21.23 -18.71
CA GLN A 373 -1.87 21.56 -19.17
C GLN A 373 -2.74 22.04 -18.00
N ALA A 374 -3.36 23.21 -18.15
CA ALA A 374 -4.21 23.81 -17.13
C ALA A 374 -5.64 23.26 -17.18
N GLY A 375 -5.91 22.20 -16.42
CA GLY A 375 -7.22 21.53 -16.33
C GLY A 375 -8.37 22.48 -16.00
N GLU A 376 -8.14 23.47 -15.15
CA GLU A 376 -9.13 24.48 -14.73
C GLU A 376 -9.69 25.33 -15.89
N ASN A 377 -8.99 25.38 -17.03
CA ASN A 377 -9.42 26.09 -18.23
C ASN A 377 -10.00 25.15 -19.30
N MET A 378 -10.07 23.85 -19.02
CA MET A 378 -10.51 22.84 -19.98
C MET A 378 -12.02 22.66 -19.93
N LYS A 379 -12.58 22.57 -21.14
CA LYS A 379 -13.96 22.11 -21.33
C LYS A 379 -14.00 20.60 -21.24
N CYS A 380 -15.17 20.06 -20.94
CA CYS A 380 -15.42 18.64 -21.16
C CYS A 380 -15.38 18.28 -22.63
N GLY A 381 -14.99 17.04 -22.90
CA GLY A 381 -15.11 16.39 -24.20
C GLY A 381 -16.55 16.05 -24.57
N LEU A 382 -16.67 15.24 -25.61
CA LEU A 382 -17.94 14.80 -26.18
C LEU A 382 -18.79 14.04 -25.16
N SER A 383 -20.11 14.24 -25.28
CA SER A 383 -21.14 13.60 -24.46
C SER A 383 -21.55 12.23 -24.98
N GLY A 384 -22.33 11.51 -24.16
CA GLY A 384 -22.88 10.19 -24.49
C GLY A 384 -21.90 9.05 -24.22
N SER A 385 -22.36 7.82 -24.43
CA SER A 385 -21.61 6.59 -24.17
C SER A 385 -20.26 6.52 -24.90
N SER A 386 -20.20 7.01 -26.14
CA SER A 386 -18.97 7.03 -26.96
C SER A 386 -17.95 8.10 -26.58
N GLY A 387 -18.29 8.99 -25.65
CA GLY A 387 -17.46 10.13 -25.30
C GLY A 387 -17.13 10.25 -23.82
N LEU A 388 -18.03 9.81 -22.92
CA LEU A 388 -17.93 9.87 -21.45
C LEU A 388 -17.33 11.17 -20.90
N GLY A 389 -17.53 12.30 -21.59
CA GLY A 389 -17.00 13.60 -21.23
C GLY A 389 -15.51 13.80 -21.48
N TYR A 390 -14.78 12.82 -22.03
CA TYR A 390 -13.36 12.94 -22.39
C TYR A 390 -13.11 12.86 -23.90
N GLY A 391 -14.05 12.34 -24.69
CA GLY A 391 -13.91 12.14 -26.12
C GLY A 391 -13.55 13.45 -26.84
N GLY A 392 -12.50 13.44 -27.67
CA GLY A 392 -12.03 14.62 -28.39
C GLY A 392 -11.12 15.57 -27.59
N LEU A 393 -10.91 15.33 -26.29
CA LEU A 393 -9.89 16.06 -25.54
C LEU A 393 -8.49 15.77 -26.10
N SER A 394 -7.60 16.76 -26.03
CA SER A 394 -6.26 16.68 -26.61
C SER A 394 -5.24 17.18 -25.61
N PHE A 395 -4.21 16.37 -25.40
CA PHE A 395 -3.10 16.63 -24.48
C PHE A 395 -1.77 16.41 -25.20
N ASP A 396 -1.69 16.89 -26.44
CA ASP A 396 -0.54 16.71 -27.35
C ASP A 396 -0.14 15.24 -27.58
N GLY A 397 -1.09 14.31 -27.45
CA GLY A 397 -0.82 12.88 -27.58
C GLY A 397 -0.24 12.22 -26.34
N LEU A 398 -0.22 12.93 -25.21
CA LEU A 398 0.20 12.44 -23.91
C LEU A 398 -1.01 12.25 -23.01
N GLY A 399 -0.88 11.44 -21.96
CA GLY A 399 -2.00 11.15 -21.06
C GLY A 399 -2.89 10.01 -21.53
N PHE A 400 -3.79 9.62 -20.63
CA PHE A 400 -4.66 8.47 -20.79
C PHE A 400 -5.90 8.62 -19.91
N VAL A 401 -6.92 7.84 -20.21
CA VAL A 401 -8.13 7.72 -19.40
C VAL A 401 -8.20 6.31 -18.84
N LEU A 402 -8.40 6.16 -17.54
CA LEU A 402 -8.93 4.94 -16.95
C LEU A 402 -10.47 5.03 -17.07
N GLU A 403 -11.00 4.36 -18.07
CA GLU A 403 -12.42 4.33 -18.38
C GLU A 403 -13.12 3.22 -17.60
N THR A 404 -14.27 3.56 -17.01
CA THR A 404 -15.29 2.62 -16.56
C THR A 404 -16.52 2.82 -17.45
N ASP A 405 -16.67 1.96 -18.44
CA ASP A 405 -17.75 2.01 -19.42
C ASP A 405 -18.89 1.08 -18.97
N LEU A 406 -20.07 1.66 -18.78
CA LEU A 406 -21.29 0.96 -18.36
C LEU A 406 -22.32 0.92 -19.49
N TYR A 407 -22.02 1.52 -20.64
CA TYR A 407 -22.87 1.50 -21.83
C TYR A 407 -22.00 1.39 -23.09
N PRO A 408 -21.34 0.25 -23.32
CA PRO A 408 -20.38 0.12 -24.42
C PRO A 408 -21.05 0.32 -25.79
N ASP A 409 -20.48 1.22 -26.61
CA ASP A 409 -20.95 1.45 -27.97
C ASP A 409 -20.39 0.36 -28.89
N ARG A 410 -21.27 -0.59 -29.23
CA ARG A 410 -20.98 -1.72 -30.13
C ARG A 410 -20.36 -1.33 -31.47
N ASN A 411 -20.62 -0.12 -31.96
CA ASN A 411 -20.08 0.36 -33.24
C ASN A 411 -18.71 1.01 -33.10
N LEU A 412 -18.20 1.23 -31.89
CA LEU A 412 -16.89 1.83 -31.63
C LEU A 412 -15.96 0.84 -30.92
N ASP A 413 -16.50 -0.08 -30.11
CA ASP A 413 -15.75 -1.06 -29.32
C ASP A 413 -15.46 -2.35 -30.10
N PHE A 414 -15.20 -2.17 -31.41
CA PHE A 414 -15.17 -3.09 -32.56
C PHE A 414 -14.62 -4.53 -32.41
N SER A 415 -14.11 -4.95 -31.25
CA SER A 415 -13.49 -6.26 -31.03
C SER A 415 -14.21 -7.17 -30.04
N LEU A 416 -15.18 -6.68 -29.25
CA LEU A 416 -15.91 -7.50 -28.28
C LEU A 416 -17.39 -7.54 -28.65
N TYR A 417 -17.82 -8.67 -29.22
CA TYR A 417 -19.25 -8.96 -29.35
C TYR A 417 -19.56 -10.21 -28.52
N PRO A 418 -20.39 -10.11 -27.47
CA PRO A 418 -20.92 -8.88 -26.84
C PRO A 418 -19.82 -8.03 -26.16
N SER A 419 -20.00 -6.70 -26.09
CA SER A 419 -19.11 -5.79 -25.35
C SER A 419 -19.66 -5.63 -23.94
N PRO A 420 -19.03 -6.22 -22.91
CA PRO A 420 -19.45 -6.10 -21.51
C PRO A 420 -19.30 -4.67 -20.97
N ASN A 421 -19.97 -4.36 -19.84
CA ASN A 421 -19.49 -3.30 -18.94
C ASN A 421 -18.03 -3.59 -18.59
N HIS A 422 -17.14 -2.61 -18.68
CA HIS A 422 -15.72 -2.92 -18.61
C HIS A 422 -14.86 -1.78 -18.06
N LEU A 423 -13.65 -2.16 -17.68
CA LEU A 423 -12.58 -1.24 -17.33
C LEU A 423 -11.49 -1.26 -18.40
N ALA A 424 -11.07 -0.09 -18.86
CA ALA A 424 -10.02 0.05 -19.85
C ALA A 424 -9.09 1.22 -19.59
N VAL A 425 -7.88 1.12 -20.13
CA VAL A 425 -6.93 2.24 -20.19
C VAL A 425 -6.88 2.70 -21.64
N ILE A 426 -7.24 3.96 -21.87
CA ILE A 426 -7.39 4.56 -23.19
C ILE A 426 -6.33 5.64 -23.38
N PRO A 427 -5.26 5.40 -24.15
CA PRO A 427 -4.27 6.43 -24.43
C PRO A 427 -4.86 7.57 -25.27
N CYS A 428 -4.55 8.82 -24.91
CA CYS A 428 -4.99 10.01 -25.64
C CYS A 428 -4.16 10.30 -26.90
N ALA A 429 -3.92 9.27 -27.71
CA ALA A 429 -2.97 9.28 -28.81
C ALA A 429 -3.62 9.11 -30.20
N TYR A 430 -4.96 9.09 -30.29
CA TYR A 430 -5.66 8.85 -31.55
C TYR A 430 -5.48 10.03 -32.52
N PRO A 431 -5.02 9.80 -33.77
CA PRO A 431 -4.80 10.88 -34.72
C PRO A 431 -6.14 11.47 -35.22
N SER A 432 -6.35 12.76 -34.99
CA SER A 432 -7.48 13.53 -35.51
C SER A 432 -6.98 14.84 -36.14
N GLY A 433 -6.83 14.83 -37.47
CA GLY A 433 -6.20 15.92 -38.20
C GLY A 433 -4.73 16.11 -37.78
N SER A 434 -4.38 17.31 -37.34
CA SER A 434 -3.04 17.64 -36.82
C SER A 434 -2.88 17.37 -35.32
N LYS A 435 -3.94 16.95 -34.63
CA LYS A 435 -3.94 16.71 -33.18
C LYS A 435 -4.00 15.23 -32.86
N LYS A 436 -3.62 14.90 -31.63
CA LYS A 436 -3.89 13.61 -31.02
C LYS A 436 -4.91 13.78 -29.91
N ILE A 437 -5.94 12.95 -29.91
CA ILE A 437 -7.08 13.06 -28.99
C ILE A 437 -7.28 11.77 -28.18
N CYS A 438 -7.99 11.89 -27.08
CA CYS A 438 -8.65 10.76 -26.43
C CYS A 438 -9.88 10.38 -27.27
N LEU A 439 -9.94 9.13 -27.70
CA LEU A 439 -11.08 8.58 -28.42
C LEU A 439 -11.74 7.54 -27.53
N GLY A 440 -13.02 7.69 -27.21
CA GLY A 440 -13.81 6.67 -26.49
C GLY A 440 -14.17 5.52 -27.41
N ALA A 441 -13.14 4.86 -27.91
CA ALA A 441 -13.26 3.67 -28.74
C ALA A 441 -12.08 2.76 -28.46
N HIS A 442 -12.39 1.47 -28.36
CA HIS A 442 -11.45 0.43 -27.97
C HIS A 442 -10.69 -0.08 -29.17
N LEU A 443 -9.70 0.70 -29.62
CA LEU A 443 -8.88 0.36 -30.79
C LEU A 443 -7.71 -0.58 -30.46
N SER A 444 -7.57 -0.98 -29.20
CA SER A 444 -6.52 -1.88 -28.70
C SER A 444 -7.00 -3.33 -28.71
N SER A 445 -6.12 -4.27 -29.05
CA SER A 445 -6.40 -5.71 -28.94
C SER A 445 -6.34 -6.25 -27.50
N VAL A 446 -6.02 -5.40 -26.52
CA VAL A 446 -6.05 -5.75 -25.10
C VAL A 446 -7.50 -5.71 -24.66
N VAL A 447 -8.07 -6.89 -24.43
CA VAL A 447 -9.45 -7.10 -23.98
C VAL A 447 -9.69 -6.30 -22.69
N PRO A 448 -10.65 -5.36 -22.68
CA PRO A 448 -11.17 -4.74 -21.47
C PRO A 448 -11.48 -5.80 -20.41
N SER A 449 -11.07 -5.54 -19.18
CA SER A 449 -11.21 -6.52 -18.11
C SER A 449 -12.58 -6.41 -17.47
N CYS A 450 -13.28 -7.53 -17.41
CA CYS A 450 -14.35 -7.75 -16.47
C CYS A 450 -13.80 -8.60 -15.31
N PRO A 451 -13.90 -8.18 -14.04
CA PRO A 451 -13.40 -8.95 -12.90
C PRO A 451 -14.10 -10.30 -12.71
N ASP A 452 -15.37 -10.38 -13.12
CA ASP A 452 -16.20 -11.59 -13.05
C ASP A 452 -16.56 -12.03 -14.47
N ASP A 453 -15.80 -12.93 -15.09
CA ASP A 453 -15.96 -13.37 -16.50
C ASP A 453 -17.43 -13.64 -16.96
N SER A 454 -18.36 -13.96 -16.04
CA SER A 454 -19.80 -14.12 -16.32
C SER A 454 -20.69 -12.91 -16.03
N GLY A 455 -20.29 -11.99 -15.15
CA GLY A 455 -21.13 -10.90 -14.63
C GLY A 455 -21.16 -9.64 -15.48
N CYS A 456 -20.13 -9.36 -16.28
CA CYS A 456 -20.12 -8.17 -17.14
C CYS A 456 -20.51 -8.42 -18.60
N ALA A 457 -20.31 -9.63 -19.13
CA ALA A 457 -20.53 -9.91 -20.57
C ALA A 457 -21.99 -10.19 -20.90
N GLU A 458 -22.65 -10.98 -20.07
CA GLU A 458 -24.07 -11.33 -20.18
C GLU A 458 -24.51 -11.85 -18.80
N PRO A 459 -24.84 -10.99 -17.83
CA PRO A 459 -25.49 -11.48 -16.62
C PRO A 459 -26.75 -12.25 -17.04
N ASP A 460 -27.03 -13.37 -16.36
CA ASP A 460 -28.32 -14.04 -16.47
C ASP A 460 -29.43 -12.98 -16.34
N SER A 461 -30.56 -13.14 -17.02
CA SER A 461 -31.68 -12.16 -17.03
C SER A 461 -32.30 -11.85 -15.65
N SER A 462 -31.74 -12.41 -14.58
CA SER A 462 -32.06 -12.17 -13.18
C SER A 462 -30.91 -11.57 -12.35
N SER A 463 -29.71 -11.43 -12.91
CA SER A 463 -28.55 -10.79 -12.26
C SER A 463 -28.38 -9.35 -12.74
N VAL A 464 -27.94 -8.51 -11.83
CA VAL A 464 -27.71 -7.09 -12.07
C VAL A 464 -26.31 -6.92 -12.70
N ASN A 465 -26.17 -6.03 -13.67
CA ASN A 465 -24.90 -5.76 -14.34
C ASN A 465 -23.84 -5.25 -13.38
N TRP A 466 -22.58 -5.58 -13.66
CA TRP A 466 -21.43 -5.16 -12.87
C TRP A 466 -21.34 -3.63 -12.77
N LEU A 467 -21.14 -3.13 -11.53
CA LEU A 467 -21.19 -1.72 -11.11
C LEU A 467 -22.57 -1.05 -11.18
N GLU A 468 -23.61 -1.73 -11.65
CA GLU A 468 -24.98 -1.21 -11.75
C GLU A 468 -25.89 -1.85 -10.69
N ASP A 469 -25.36 -2.25 -9.53
CA ASP A 469 -26.10 -2.98 -8.49
C ASP A 469 -26.40 -2.17 -7.22
N LYS A 470 -26.06 -0.88 -7.23
CA LYS A 470 -26.11 0.04 -6.08
C LYS A 470 -25.21 -0.35 -4.92
N ALA A 471 -24.33 -1.33 -5.08
CA ALA A 471 -23.30 -1.64 -4.11
C ALA A 471 -22.17 -0.60 -4.19
N VAL A 472 -21.32 -0.63 -3.17
CA VAL A 472 -20.10 0.17 -3.12
C VAL A 472 -18.97 -0.68 -3.64
N HIS A 473 -18.30 -0.21 -4.68
CA HIS A 473 -17.21 -0.90 -5.34
C HIS A 473 -15.88 -0.19 -5.05
N PRO A 474 -14.92 -0.84 -4.38
CA PRO A 474 -13.60 -0.27 -4.17
C PRO A 474 -12.79 -0.29 -5.48
N MET A 475 -12.16 0.84 -5.77
CA MET A 475 -11.33 1.07 -6.94
C MET A 475 -9.91 1.43 -6.50
N ARG A 476 -8.91 0.88 -7.18
CA ARG A 476 -7.51 1.26 -6.99
C ARG A 476 -6.82 1.48 -8.33
N LEU A 477 -6.05 2.56 -8.42
CA LEU A 477 -5.16 2.88 -9.53
C LEU A 477 -3.72 2.95 -9.02
N GLU A 478 -2.80 2.36 -9.76
CA GLU A 478 -1.36 2.57 -9.60
C GLU A 478 -0.70 2.94 -10.92
N ILE A 479 0.18 3.94 -10.88
CA ILE A 479 0.98 4.39 -12.02
C ILE A 479 2.44 4.27 -11.64
N HIS A 480 3.17 3.39 -12.31
CA HIS A 480 4.58 3.08 -12.02
C HIS A 480 5.46 3.67 -13.12
N SER A 481 6.42 4.52 -12.78
CA SER A 481 7.32 5.17 -13.75
C SER A 481 8.55 4.31 -14.10
N GLY A 482 9.36 4.75 -15.06
CA GLY A 482 10.74 4.28 -15.21
C GLY A 482 10.86 2.91 -15.89
N TYR A 483 9.98 2.57 -16.84
CA TYR A 483 10.14 1.37 -17.66
C TYR A 483 10.87 1.68 -18.97
N ALA A 484 11.75 0.79 -19.39
CA ALA A 484 12.61 0.97 -20.57
C ALA A 484 11.90 0.70 -21.90
N ASP A 485 10.85 -0.12 -21.87
CA ASP A 485 10.21 -0.66 -23.06
C ASP A 485 8.68 -0.53 -23.03
N GLY A 486 8.05 -0.59 -24.20
CA GLY A 486 6.60 -0.47 -24.36
C GLY A 486 5.79 -1.69 -23.89
N ALA A 487 6.45 -2.76 -23.42
CA ALA A 487 5.80 -3.87 -22.72
C ALA A 487 5.89 -3.70 -21.20
N CYS A 488 6.61 -2.69 -20.71
CA CYS A 488 6.95 -2.47 -19.32
C CYS A 488 7.59 -3.72 -18.68
N SER A 489 8.45 -4.42 -19.44
CA SER A 489 9.09 -5.66 -19.00
C SER A 489 10.34 -5.44 -18.14
N SER A 490 10.95 -4.26 -18.25
CA SER A 490 12.18 -3.91 -17.53
C SER A 490 12.18 -2.45 -17.08
N LYS A 491 12.74 -2.20 -15.88
CA LYS A 491 12.95 -0.84 -15.34
C LYS A 491 14.27 -0.24 -15.83
N SER A 492 14.31 1.07 -15.98
CA SER A 492 15.51 1.86 -16.27
C SER A 492 15.40 3.23 -15.61
N ALA A 493 16.52 3.79 -15.16
CA ALA A 493 16.57 5.15 -14.59
C ALA A 493 16.05 6.20 -15.59
N ASP A 494 16.32 5.99 -16.88
CA ASP A 494 15.89 6.82 -17.99
C ASP A 494 14.66 6.21 -18.72
N GLY A 495 13.89 5.37 -18.02
CA GLY A 495 12.75 4.69 -18.61
C GLY A 495 11.69 5.66 -19.12
N ASP A 496 11.37 5.55 -20.40
CA ASP A 496 10.43 6.41 -21.12
C ASP A 496 8.98 5.89 -21.08
N TYR A 497 8.70 4.82 -20.34
CA TYR A 497 7.38 4.23 -20.22
C TYR A 497 6.90 4.17 -18.76
N MET A 498 5.58 4.12 -18.61
CA MET A 498 4.90 3.96 -17.33
C MET A 498 3.94 2.79 -17.40
N LEU A 499 3.88 1.98 -16.35
CA LEU A 499 2.93 0.89 -16.20
C LEU A 499 1.74 1.37 -15.37
N VAL A 500 0.57 1.41 -16.00
CA VAL A 500 -0.72 1.71 -15.36
C VAL A 500 -1.39 0.41 -14.99
N LYS A 501 -1.83 0.29 -13.75
CA LYS A 501 -2.59 -0.86 -13.23
C LYS A 501 -3.82 -0.35 -12.52
N ALA A 502 -4.96 -0.97 -12.73
CA ALA A 502 -6.15 -0.70 -11.93
C ALA A 502 -6.87 -1.98 -11.52
N TRP A 503 -7.53 -1.90 -10.38
CA TRP A 503 -8.31 -2.96 -9.78
C TRP A 503 -9.68 -2.42 -9.38
N THR A 504 -10.68 -3.28 -9.52
CA THR A 504 -12.05 -3.06 -9.04
C THR A 504 -12.43 -4.23 -8.15
N ASP A 505 -13.22 -3.97 -7.11
CA ASP A 505 -13.67 -4.97 -6.13
C ASP A 505 -12.52 -5.69 -5.40
N CYS A 506 -11.38 -5.00 -5.34
CA CYS A 506 -10.18 -5.50 -4.70
C CYS A 506 -10.29 -5.54 -3.18
N LYS A 507 -9.73 -6.58 -2.56
CA LYS A 507 -9.69 -6.73 -1.10
C LYS A 507 -8.56 -5.92 -0.50
N LEU A 508 -8.86 -5.09 0.50
CA LEU A 508 -7.87 -4.28 1.24
C LEU A 508 -7.06 -3.31 0.35
N CYS A 509 -7.62 -2.88 -0.78
CA CYS A 509 -6.92 -2.00 -1.71
C CYS A 509 -6.91 -0.51 -1.31
N SER A 510 -7.50 -0.16 -0.15
CA SER A 510 -7.41 1.16 0.47
C SER A 510 -6.02 1.47 1.08
N GLU A 511 -5.17 0.47 1.25
CA GLU A 511 -3.84 0.65 1.84
C GLU A 511 -2.79 1.06 0.80
N LEU A 512 -2.40 2.34 0.81
CA LEU A 512 -1.57 2.95 -0.24
C LEU A 512 -0.06 2.98 0.08
N SER A 513 0.39 2.46 1.21
CA SER A 513 1.81 2.47 1.60
C SER A 513 2.69 1.46 0.84
N TYR A 514 2.12 0.58 0.03
CA TYR A 514 2.85 -0.40 -0.78
C TYR A 514 2.13 -0.67 -2.11
N ASN A 515 2.82 -1.32 -3.06
CA ASN A 515 2.23 -1.75 -4.33
C ASN A 515 1.23 -2.87 -4.11
N TYR A 516 0.02 -2.74 -4.62
CA TYR A 516 -1.00 -3.76 -4.44
C TYR A 516 -0.65 -5.02 -5.22
N SER A 517 -0.58 -6.12 -4.48
CA SER A 517 -0.30 -7.45 -4.98
C SER A 517 -1.33 -8.46 -4.51
N GLY A 518 -2.45 -8.03 -3.92
CA GLY A 518 -3.49 -8.94 -3.42
C GLY A 518 -4.06 -9.82 -4.53
N GLU A 519 -4.31 -9.23 -5.70
CA GLU A 519 -4.91 -9.86 -6.88
C GLU A 519 -4.25 -9.34 -8.17
N LYS A 520 -4.46 -10.06 -9.29
CA LYS A 520 -4.10 -9.58 -10.62
C LYS A 520 -4.87 -8.28 -10.92
N PRO A 521 -4.24 -7.25 -11.52
CA PRO A 521 -4.97 -6.06 -11.98
C PRO A 521 -6.12 -6.46 -12.88
N SER A 522 -7.27 -5.80 -12.70
CA SER A 522 -8.36 -5.84 -13.67
C SER A 522 -7.78 -5.41 -15.01
N VAL A 523 -7.26 -4.18 -15.10
CA VAL A 523 -6.58 -3.68 -16.30
C VAL A 523 -5.12 -3.34 -16.01
N SER A 524 -4.25 -3.61 -16.98
CA SER A 524 -2.83 -3.25 -16.92
C SER A 524 -2.34 -2.87 -18.31
N GLN A 525 -1.78 -1.67 -18.46
CA GLN A 525 -1.26 -1.19 -19.73
C GLN A 525 0.02 -0.36 -19.56
N CYS A 526 0.97 -0.59 -20.46
CA CYS A 526 2.19 0.21 -20.57
C CYS A 526 1.95 1.40 -21.51
N ILE A 527 2.30 2.61 -21.08
CA ILE A 527 2.03 3.86 -21.81
C ILE A 527 3.32 4.68 -21.92
N PRO A 528 3.59 5.34 -23.07
CA PRO A 528 4.70 6.27 -23.19
C PRO A 528 4.59 7.44 -22.18
N SER A 529 5.69 7.77 -21.52
CA SER A 529 5.80 8.93 -20.61
C SER A 529 6.00 10.26 -21.34
N GLY A 530 6.21 10.24 -22.65
CA GLY A 530 6.41 11.44 -23.46
C GLY A 530 7.73 12.16 -23.22
N GLY A 531 8.83 11.42 -23.04
CA GLY A 531 10.14 11.99 -22.70
C GLY A 531 10.16 12.54 -21.27
N GLY A 532 9.51 11.84 -20.34
CA GLY A 532 9.41 12.24 -18.95
C GLY A 532 8.40 13.34 -18.63
N ARG A 533 7.68 13.92 -19.62
CA ARG A 533 6.64 14.93 -19.36
C ARG A 533 5.53 14.41 -18.43
N MET A 534 5.19 13.13 -18.53
CA MET A 534 4.22 12.48 -17.62
C MET A 534 4.79 12.10 -16.25
N LYS A 535 6.08 12.38 -15.95
CA LYS A 535 6.59 12.33 -14.57
C LYS A 535 5.98 13.43 -13.70
N SER A 536 5.35 14.44 -14.31
CA SER A 536 4.51 15.40 -13.60
C SER A 536 3.15 15.45 -14.29
N PHE A 537 2.09 15.09 -13.57
CA PHE A 537 0.76 14.98 -14.14
C PHE A 537 -0.31 15.59 -13.23
N ARG A 538 -1.51 15.74 -13.77
CA ARG A 538 -2.74 16.13 -13.10
C ARG A 538 -3.83 15.11 -13.38
N LEU A 539 -4.90 15.19 -12.60
CA LEU A 539 -6.02 14.25 -12.67
C LEU A 539 -7.32 14.99 -12.99
N GLY A 540 -8.29 14.26 -13.50
CA GLY A 540 -9.67 14.72 -13.61
C GLY A 540 -10.64 13.56 -13.70
N PHE A 541 -11.91 13.82 -13.40
CA PHE A 541 -13.01 12.91 -13.65
C PHE A 541 -13.89 13.50 -14.74
N THR A 542 -14.33 12.67 -15.69
CA THR A 542 -15.20 13.08 -16.80
C THR A 542 -16.42 12.19 -16.87
N PHE A 543 -17.56 12.78 -17.21
CA PHE A 543 -18.85 12.12 -17.27
C PHE A 543 -19.57 12.55 -18.56
N GLY A 544 -20.16 11.59 -19.27
CA GLY A 544 -20.90 11.85 -20.51
C GLY A 544 -22.29 11.24 -20.48
N GLY A 545 -23.30 12.04 -20.82
CA GLY A 545 -24.71 11.61 -20.87
C GLY A 545 -25.60 12.34 -19.87
N GLU A 546 -26.91 12.08 -19.97
CA GLU A 546 -27.89 12.55 -19.00
C GLU A 546 -27.62 11.84 -17.67
N THR A 547 -27.07 12.55 -16.68
CA THR A 547 -26.70 11.99 -15.36
C THR A 547 -27.92 11.74 -14.47
N GLY A 548 -29.09 11.37 -15.02
CA GLY A 548 -30.34 11.17 -14.26
C GLY A 548 -30.23 10.18 -13.09
N SER A 549 -29.14 9.41 -13.04
CA SER A 549 -28.76 8.52 -11.96
C SER A 549 -27.63 9.10 -11.11
N LEU A 550 -27.83 9.12 -9.78
CA LEU A 550 -26.82 9.54 -8.81
C LEU A 550 -25.57 8.65 -8.91
N LEU A 551 -24.39 9.21 -9.15
CA LEU A 551 -23.11 8.49 -8.98
C LEU A 551 -22.40 9.09 -7.78
N SER A 552 -21.96 8.28 -6.84
CA SER A 552 -21.22 8.76 -5.66
C SER A 552 -19.82 8.18 -5.63
N PHE A 553 -18.84 9.04 -5.37
CA PHE A 553 -17.46 8.70 -5.09
C PHE A 553 -17.18 9.01 -3.63
N GLN A 554 -16.53 8.09 -2.92
CA GLN A 554 -16.29 8.18 -1.48
C GLN A 554 -14.90 7.67 -1.12
N ASN A 555 -14.45 7.98 0.10
CA ASN A 555 -13.19 7.50 0.67
C ASN A 555 -11.98 7.68 -0.27
N MET A 556 -11.90 8.82 -0.95
CA MET A 556 -10.79 9.11 -1.86
C MET A 556 -9.48 9.29 -1.09
N LEU A 557 -8.46 8.51 -1.45
CA LEU A 557 -7.12 8.53 -0.85
C LEU A 557 -6.06 8.55 -1.95
N LEU A 558 -4.98 9.32 -1.75
CA LEU A 558 -3.88 9.42 -2.72
C LEU A 558 -2.52 9.25 -2.05
N SER A 559 -1.61 8.51 -2.67
CA SER A 559 -0.23 8.37 -2.20
C SER A 559 0.73 8.53 -3.38
N ILE A 560 1.87 9.16 -3.13
CA ILE A 560 2.92 9.32 -4.12
C ILE A 560 4.27 9.04 -3.48
N ARG A 561 5.12 8.29 -4.19
CA ARG A 561 6.51 8.03 -3.83
C ARG A 561 7.44 8.45 -4.95
#